data_AF-A0A1X4NQE5-F1
#
_entry.id   AF-A0A1X4NQE5-F1
#
_cell.length_a   1.000
_cell.length_b   1.000
_cell.length_c   1.000
_cell.angle_alpha   90.00
_cell.angle_beta   90.00
_cell.angle_gamma   90.00
#
_symmetry.space_group_name_H-M   'P 1'
#
loop_
_entity.id
_entity.type
_entity.pdbx_description
1 polymer ?
#
loop_
_entity_poly.entity_id
_entity_poly.type
_entity_poly.pdbx_seq_one_letter_code
_entity_poly.pdbx_strand_id
1 'polypeptide(L)' 'MTGPTRNELLFRLIFSLGGLALLAVAVMVRGISNSAALVEVVGIAGVFFGGTAIWAAVKLARHRD' A
#
# COMPACT_ATOMS: atom_id res chain seq x y z
N MET A 1 -16.37 15.06 14.90
CA MET A 1 -15.45 14.02 14.39
C MET A 1 -15.28 14.26 12.89
N THR A 2 -14.21 14.95 12.50
CA THR A 2 -13.88 15.21 11.09
C THR A 2 -13.40 13.91 10.45
N GLY A 3 -14.25 13.29 9.63
CA GLY A 3 -13.83 12.17 8.79
C GLY A 3 -12.75 12.62 7.80
N PRO A 4 -11.88 11.72 7.32
CA PRO A 4 -10.88 12.07 6.33
C PRO A 4 -11.57 12.57 5.06
N THR A 5 -11.05 13.65 4.50
CA THR A 5 -11.59 14.21 3.25
C THR A 5 -11.31 13.28 2.08
N ARG A 6 -12.14 13.38 1.03
CA ARG A 6 -12.04 12.53 -0.17
C ARG A 6 -10.65 12.60 -0.81
N ASN A 7 -10.03 13.79 -0.81
CA ASN A 7 -8.69 14.03 -1.32
C ASN A 7 -7.59 13.36 -0.48
N GLU A 8 -7.69 13.39 0.85
CA GLU A 8 -6.74 12.69 1.73
C GLU A 8 -6.80 11.18 1.52
N LEU A 9 -8.01 10.65 1.31
CA LEU A 9 -8.23 9.24 1.04
C LEU A 9 -7.60 8.81 -0.31
N LEU A 10 -7.78 9.64 -1.33
CA LEU A 10 -7.22 9.43 -2.67
C LEU A 10 -5.69 9.54 -2.65
N PHE A 11 -5.14 10.50 -1.89
CA PHE A 11 -3.70 10.63 -1.67
C PHE A 11 -3.12 9.37 -0.99
N ARG A 12 -3.77 8.88 0.08
CA ARG A 12 -3.36 7.64 0.78
C ARG A 12 -3.42 6.43 -0.14
N LEU A 13 -4.41 6.36 -1.02
CA LEU A 13 -4.55 5.30 -2.01
C LEU A 13 -3.42 5.34 -3.04
N ILE A 14 -3.19 6.48 -3.67
CA ILE A 14 -2.12 6.66 -4.68
C ILE A 14 -0.75 6.40 -4.06
N PHE A 15 -0.49 6.94 -2.86
CA PHE A 15 0.77 6.74 -2.16
C PHE A 15 1.01 5.26 -1.82
N SER A 16 -0.03 4.56 -1.35
CA SER A 16 0.08 3.12 -1.06
C SER A 16 0.28 2.29 -2.32
N LEU A 17 -0.39 2.64 -3.42
CA LEU A 17 -0.18 2.01 -4.73
C LEU A 17 1.24 2.27 -5.25
N GLY A 18 1.76 3.49 -5.09
CA GLY A 18 3.15 3.82 -5.42
C GLY A 18 4.14 3.01 -4.59
N GLY A 19 3.91 2.88 -3.28
CA GLY A 19 4.71 2.03 -2.39
C GLY A 19 4.70 0.56 -2.79
N LEU A 20 3.52 0.00 -3.13
CA LEU A 20 3.39 -1.37 -3.64
C LEU A 20 4.09 -1.57 -4.99
N ALA A 21 3.98 -0.61 -5.90
CA ALA A 21 4.64 -0.67 -7.20
C ALA A 21 6.16 -0.66 -7.04
N LEU A 22 6.70 0.22 -6.21
CA LEU A 22 8.13 0.27 -5.90
C LEU A 22 8.61 -1.01 -5.18
N LEU A 23 7.79 -1.57 -4.28
CA LEU A 23 8.07 -2.85 -3.63
C LEU A 23 8.13 -3.99 -4.65
N ALA A 24 7.17 -4.06 -5.58
CA ALA A 24 7.16 -5.06 -6.64
C ALA A 24 8.38 -4.93 -7.56
N VAL A 25 8.74 -3.70 -7.96
CA VAL A 25 9.95 -3.43 -8.75
C VAL A 25 11.20 -3.83 -7.97
N ALA A 26 11.29 -3.50 -6.67
CA ALA A 26 12.42 -3.89 -5.83
C ALA A 26 12.58 -5.42 -5.75
N VAL A 27 11.46 -6.16 -5.61
CA VAL A 27 11.46 -7.63 -5.63
C VAL A 27 11.88 -8.16 -7.00
N MET A 28 11.41 -7.59 -8.10
CA MET A 28 11.78 -8.02 -9.45
C MET A 28 13.24 -7.75 -9.80
N VAL A 29 13.77 -6.58 -9.43
CA VAL A 29 15.14 -6.16 -9.77
C VAL A 29 16.16 -6.82 -8.85
N ARG A 30 15.88 -6.92 -7.55
CA ARG A 30 16.85 -7.38 -6.54
C ARG A 30 16.70 -8.87 -6.22
N GLY A 31 15.57 -9.46 -6.60
CA GLY A 31 15.17 -10.80 -6.19
C GLY A 31 14.92 -10.90 -4.69
N ILE A 32 14.11 -11.87 -4.28
CA ILE A 32 14.11 -12.36 -2.90
C ILE A 32 15.30 -13.31 -2.78
N SER A 33 16.49 -12.72 -2.66
CA SER A 33 17.74 -13.45 -2.55
C SER A 33 17.87 -14.02 -1.13
N ASN A 34 17.21 -15.15 -0.84
CA ASN A 34 17.33 -16.05 0.33
C ASN A 34 17.59 -15.41 1.72
N SER A 35 17.29 -14.13 1.87
CA SER A 35 17.56 -13.33 3.06
C SER A 35 16.23 -13.15 3.75
N ALA A 36 16.10 -13.79 4.91
CA ALA A 36 14.91 -13.70 5.76
C ALA A 36 14.48 -12.23 5.94
N ALA A 37 15.45 -11.33 6.12
CA ALA A 37 15.23 -9.90 6.23
C ALA A 37 14.49 -9.28 5.02
N LEU A 38 14.77 -9.69 3.79
CA LEU A 38 14.08 -9.15 2.60
C LEU A 38 12.65 -9.67 2.53
N VAL A 39 12.41 -10.93 2.92
CA VAL A 39 11.06 -11.50 3.01
C VAL A 39 10.24 -10.78 4.08
N GLU A 40 10.82 -10.49 5.24
CA GLU A 40 10.16 -9.75 6.31
C GLU A 40 9.82 -8.33 5.88
N VAL A 41 10.77 -7.61 5.26
CA VAL A 41 10.53 -6.24 4.77
C VAL A 41 9.46 -6.22 3.70
N VAL A 42 9.53 -7.15 2.72
CA VAL A 42 8.53 -7.25 1.65
C VAL A 42 7.16 -7.64 2.19
N GLY A 43 7.11 -8.56 3.15
CA GLY A 43 5.88 -9.00 3.81
C GLY A 43 5.23 -7.88 4.61
N ILE A 44 5.99 -7.22 5.49
CA ILE A 44 5.50 -6.12 6.33
C ILE A 44 5.06 -4.95 5.45
N ALA A 45 5.89 -4.53 4.49
CA ALA A 45 5.54 -3.42 3.60
C ALA A 45 4.37 -3.79 2.67
N GLY A 46 4.31 -5.02 2.17
CA GLY A 46 3.17 -5.51 1.40
C GLY A 46 1.87 -5.49 2.19
N VAL A 47 1.87 -5.96 3.44
CA VAL A 47 0.69 -5.92 4.33
C VAL A 47 0.34 -4.48 4.70
N PHE A 48 1.33 -3.63 4.99
CA PHE A 48 1.11 -2.24 5.38
C PHE A 48 0.54 -1.40 4.23
N PHE A 49 1.19 -1.40 3.07
CA PHE A 49 0.73 -0.67 1.90
C PHE A 49 -0.53 -1.31 1.30
N GLY A 50 -0.60 -2.65 1.23
CA GLY A 50 -1.77 -3.38 0.78
C GLY A 50 -3.01 -3.14 1.65
N GLY A 51 -2.86 -3.28 2.97
CA GLY A 51 -3.94 -3.01 3.92
C GLY A 51 -4.41 -1.55 3.89
N THR A 52 -3.47 -0.60 3.79
CA THR A 52 -3.79 0.82 3.67
C THR A 52 -4.49 1.14 2.35
N ALA A 53 -4.04 0.54 1.24
CA ALA A 53 -4.67 0.70 -0.07
C ALA A 53 -6.10 0.14 -0.09
N ILE A 54 -6.30 -1.08 0.44
CA ILE A 54 -7.64 -1.70 0.53
C ILE A 54 -8.56 -0.85 1.42
N TRP A 55 -8.08 -0.42 2.59
CA TRP A 55 -8.87 0.41 3.49
C TRP A 55 -9.26 1.75 2.87
N ALA A 56 -8.32 2.41 2.18
CA ALA A 56 -8.58 3.64 1.46
C ALA A 56 -9.55 3.43 0.29
N ALA A 57 -9.42 2.33 -0.46
CA ALA A 57 -10.30 2.00 -1.58
C ALA A 57 -11.73 1.71 -1.12
N VAL A 58 -11.91 0.90 -0.08
CA VAL A 58 -13.22 0.58 0.50
C VAL A 58 -13.90 1.83 1.03
N LYS A 59 -13.16 2.68 1.74
CA LYS A 59 -13.72 3.91 2.30
C LYS A 59 -13.99 4.95 1.22
N LEU A 60 -13.20 5.00 0.14
CA LEU A 60 -13.45 5.86 -1.01
C LEU A 60 -14.69 5.41 -1.76
N ALA A 61 -14.88 4.11 -1.96
CA ALA A 61 -16.07 3.52 -2.57
C ALA A 61 -17.34 3.89 -1.79
N ARG A 62 -17.32 3.73 -0.46
CA ARG A 62 -18.43 4.13 0.44
C ARG A 62 -18.71 5.63 0.48
N HIS A 63 -17.80 6.49 0.00
CA HIS A 63 -18.01 7.93 -0.14
C HIS A 63 -18.51 8.32 -1.56
N ARG A 64 -18.65 7.36 -2.49
CA ARG A 64 -19.21 7.60 -3.82
C ARG A 64 -20.70 7.23 -3.94
N ASP A 65 -21.19 6.38 -3.04
CA ASP A 65 -22.60 6.02 -2.86
C ASP A 65 -23.25 6.91 -1.79
#